data_AF-A0A293N579-F1
#
_entry.id   AF-A0A293N579-F1
#
_cell.length_a   1.000
_cell.length_b   1.000
_cell.length_c   1.000
_cell.angle_alpha   90.00
_cell.angle_beta   90.00
_cell.angle_gamma   90.00
#
_symmetry.space_group_name_H-M   'P 1'
#
loop_
_entity.id
_entity.type
_entity.pdbx_description
1 polymer ?
#
loop_
_entity_poly.entity_id
_entity_poly.type
_entity_poly.pdbx_seq_one_letter_code
_entity_poly.pdbx_strand_id
1 'polypeptide(L)'
;MLDKCRKHAPLQWLECCGAIFGDISELDSGIKFLELLSIVDATIDIENIGPTNRFQAIENSLCAIHSSLPQHFLVPWNDTQKAGSQLTLATMSVLVLSALFVRAASPNAKHSVDPVMALEGKVQEEIKELLQIVTSPEYDVITSLRNHLQVQSDDESPIMTKKRPKCGKDQSFTFSPCTPRFPLKRISPLQAPPTLLRNKDQQIKKLRMQLSSEEMRVMDLEKELTDIRASAAKSSKEIASLKIEVSRLRSSQHSSSDLDEEVERLRSRISFLNKEVHHYQSIAKDYDDMICENVSLKAMVEGQLELQCDIEQLKTSLSEMGAEKLALETQVDELFQLQGALEAKLDEKNKEVDALRDLCSSKSSPKILQSPNFPGAPVKAADSFFVELCCVELEETKSAATESQKKKSPDGTSIQRFIRKRFHKD
;
A
#
# COMPACT_ATOMS: atom_id res chain seq x y z
N MET A 1 3.36 4.66 3.76
CA MET A 1 3.31 5.42 2.48
C MET A 1 4.70 5.79 1.92
N LEU A 2 5.80 5.68 2.68
CA LEU A 2 7.12 5.49 2.08
C LEU A 2 7.58 4.04 2.33
N ASP A 3 7.84 3.31 1.25
CA ASP A 3 8.54 2.02 1.32
C ASP A 3 9.98 2.26 1.81
N LYS A 4 10.61 1.27 2.47
CA LYS A 4 12.01 1.36 2.93
C LYS A 4 12.95 1.77 1.80
N CYS A 5 12.62 1.39 0.56
CA CYS A 5 13.36 1.72 -0.65
C CYS A 5 13.32 3.22 -1.04
N ARG A 6 12.27 3.96 -0.65
CA ARG A 6 12.08 5.38 -1.05
C ARG A 6 12.71 6.40 -0.09
N LYS A 7 13.41 5.94 0.95
CA LYS A 7 14.10 6.81 1.93
C LYS A 7 15.42 7.37 1.43
N HIS A 8 16.01 6.72 0.42
CA HIS A 8 17.34 7.07 -0.05
C HIS A 8 17.35 8.36 -0.89
N ALA A 9 16.33 8.57 -1.72
CA ALA A 9 16.24 9.73 -2.59
C ALA A 9 16.17 11.08 -1.85
N PRO A 10 15.35 11.24 -0.77
CA PRO A 10 15.39 12.46 0.05
C PRO A 10 16.74 12.72 0.70
N LEU A 11 17.44 11.65 1.15
CA LEU A 11 18.76 11.78 1.78
C LEU A 11 19.83 12.22 0.76
N GLN A 12 19.87 11.62 -0.42
CA GLN A 12 20.81 12.01 -1.47
C GLN A 12 20.57 13.46 -1.94
N TRP A 13 19.32 13.90 -1.97
CA TRP A 13 19.02 15.30 -2.26
C TRP A 13 19.53 16.23 -1.15
N LEU A 14 19.32 15.87 0.12
CA LEU A 14 19.84 16.61 1.27
C LEU A 14 21.38 16.68 1.26
N GLU A 15 22.06 15.64 0.75
CA GLU A 15 23.51 15.63 0.53
C GLU A 15 23.96 16.67 -0.51
N CYS A 16 23.19 16.87 -1.58
CA CYS A 16 23.48 17.91 -2.56
C CYS A 16 23.30 19.33 -2.01
N CYS A 17 22.55 19.50 -0.91
CA CYS A 17 22.47 20.76 -0.17
C CYS A 17 23.67 21.01 0.76
N GLY A 18 24.69 20.16 0.73
CA GLY A 18 25.95 20.34 1.45
C GLY A 18 26.02 19.68 2.83
N ALA A 19 25.08 18.80 3.15
CA ALA A 19 25.05 18.10 4.43
C ALA A 19 25.16 16.58 4.20
N ILE A 20 26.26 15.97 4.62
CA ILE A 20 26.49 14.52 4.51
C ILE A 20 25.71 13.84 5.63
N PHE A 21 24.79 12.93 5.30
CA PHE A 21 23.98 12.20 6.27
C PHE A 21 24.26 10.69 6.19
N GLY A 22 24.63 10.07 7.31
CA GLY A 22 24.77 8.60 7.37
C GLY A 22 23.42 7.89 7.50
N ASP A 23 22.48 8.50 8.24
CA ASP A 23 21.14 7.98 8.46
C ASP A 23 20.11 9.11 8.64
N ILE A 24 18.85 8.82 8.33
CA ILE A 24 17.73 9.75 8.50
C ILE A 24 17.50 10.16 9.95
N SER A 25 17.96 9.35 10.90
CA SER A 25 17.93 9.66 12.33
C SER A 25 18.77 10.88 12.72
N GLU A 26 19.71 11.31 11.87
CA GLU A 26 20.47 12.56 12.10
C GLU A 26 19.58 13.83 11.94
N LEU A 27 18.43 13.69 11.28
CA LEU A 27 17.44 14.76 11.12
C LEU A 27 16.51 14.93 12.33
N ASP A 28 16.61 14.06 13.34
CA ASP A 28 15.74 14.09 14.53
C ASP A 28 15.90 15.37 15.36
N SER A 29 17.01 16.10 15.19
CA SER A 29 17.22 17.40 15.84
C SER A 29 16.34 18.53 15.29
N GLY A 30 15.76 18.36 14.10
CA GLY A 30 14.97 19.37 13.38
C GLY A 30 15.77 20.58 12.86
N ILE A 31 17.05 20.72 13.23
CA ILE A 31 17.87 21.90 12.86
C ILE A 31 18.03 21.99 11.34
N LYS A 32 18.31 20.87 10.68
CA LYS A 32 18.53 20.84 9.23
C LYS A 32 17.28 21.19 8.43
N PHE A 33 16.11 20.78 8.90
CA PHE A 33 14.85 21.21 8.28
C PHE A 33 14.64 22.72 8.43
N LEU A 34 14.98 23.30 9.58
CA LEU A 34 14.90 24.75 9.79
C LEU A 34 15.93 25.53 8.95
N GLU A 35 17.17 25.03 8.84
CA GLU A 35 18.19 25.59 7.94
C GLU A 35 17.68 25.64 6.49
N LEU A 36 17.10 24.54 6.00
CA LEU A 36 16.55 24.47 4.65
C LEU A 36 15.31 25.35 4.47
N LEU A 37 14.41 25.38 5.45
CA LEU A 37 13.24 26.25 5.40
C LEU A 37 13.62 27.73 5.51
N SER A 38 14.73 28.09 6.16
CA SER A 38 15.19 29.49 6.22
C SER A 38 15.59 30.04 4.85
N ILE A 39 15.95 29.17 3.90
CA ILE A 39 16.18 29.52 2.49
C ILE A 39 14.86 29.92 1.83
N VAL A 40 13.77 29.26 2.21
CA VAL A 40 12.41 29.50 1.67
C VAL A 40 11.79 30.72 2.32
N ASP A 41 11.91 30.81 3.64
CA ASP A 41 11.26 31.79 4.49
C ASP A 41 12.30 32.43 5.44
N ALA A 42 12.72 33.63 5.07
CA ALA A 42 13.68 34.42 5.84
C ALA A 42 13.13 34.88 7.22
N THR A 43 11.86 34.64 7.53
CA THR A 43 11.29 34.93 8.85
C THR A 43 11.63 33.87 9.90
N ILE A 44 12.17 32.73 9.48
CA ILE A 44 12.58 31.65 10.38
C ILE A 44 13.92 32.00 11.02
N ASP A 45 13.87 32.43 12.28
CA ASP A 45 15.05 32.66 13.10
C ASP A 45 15.42 31.40 13.88
N ILE A 46 16.42 30.67 13.37
CA ILE A 46 16.87 29.39 13.93
C ILE A 46 17.43 29.56 15.34
N GLU A 47 18.05 30.70 15.66
CA GLU A 47 18.67 30.94 16.97
C GLU A 47 17.64 31.11 18.09
N ASN A 48 16.45 31.60 17.74
CA ASN A 48 15.36 31.86 18.67
C ASN A 48 14.41 30.66 18.88
N ILE A 49 14.56 29.57 18.12
CA ILE A 49 13.69 28.39 18.23
C ILE A 49 14.32 27.33 19.15
N GLY A 50 13.75 27.20 20.35
CA GLY A 50 14.13 26.15 21.31
C GLY A 50 13.92 24.74 20.77
N PRO A 51 14.70 23.73 21.23
CA PRO A 51 14.72 22.37 20.68
C PRO A 51 13.35 21.68 20.71
N THR A 52 12.52 21.97 21.72
CA THR A 52 11.15 21.43 21.84
C THR A 52 10.17 21.99 20.82
N ASN A 53 10.47 23.16 20.25
CA ASN A 53 9.54 23.90 19.38
C ASN A 53 9.93 23.81 17.90
N ARG A 54 11.02 23.11 17.55
CA ARG A 54 11.54 23.05 16.18
C ARG A 54 10.56 22.42 15.19
N PHE A 55 9.99 21.27 15.53
CA PHE A 55 9.02 20.60 14.66
C PHE A 55 7.71 21.38 14.53
N GLN A 56 7.27 22.06 15.59
CA GLN A 56 6.12 22.96 15.52
C GLN A 56 6.40 24.16 14.61
N ALA A 57 7.61 24.74 14.67
CA ALA A 57 8.01 25.83 13.79
C ALA A 57 8.08 25.37 12.32
N ILE A 58 8.67 24.19 12.06
CA ILE A 58 8.69 23.55 10.73
C ILE A 58 7.26 23.36 10.21
N GLU A 59 6.36 22.81 11.03
CA GLU A 59 4.97 22.56 10.66
C GLU A 59 4.24 23.86 10.31
N ASN A 60 4.39 24.91 11.13
CA ASN A 60 3.79 26.20 10.90
C ASN A 60 4.28 26.83 9.59
N SER A 61 5.59 26.76 9.31
CA SER A 61 6.18 27.26 8.07
C SER A 61 5.68 26.47 6.86
N LEU A 62 5.62 25.13 6.94
CA LEU A 62 5.09 24.29 5.86
C LEU A 62 3.61 24.60 5.58
N CYS A 63 2.80 24.80 6.63
CA CYS A 63 1.40 25.20 6.49
C CYS A 63 1.26 26.57 5.82
N ALA A 64 2.12 27.53 6.18
CA ALA A 64 2.14 28.85 5.57
C ALA A 64 2.51 28.79 4.07
N ILE A 65 3.46 27.93 3.70
CA ILE A 65 3.94 27.79 2.31
C ILE A 65 2.91 27.07 1.44
N HIS A 66 2.29 26.00 1.93
CA HIS A 66 1.40 25.17 1.12
C HIS A 66 -0.06 25.66 1.06
N SER A 67 -0.44 26.73 1.76
CA SER A 67 -1.79 27.35 1.84
C SER A 67 -2.94 26.43 2.29
N SER A 68 -2.81 25.11 2.18
CA SER A 68 -3.69 24.06 2.66
C SER A 68 -3.00 22.70 2.52
N LEU A 69 -2.03 22.40 3.39
CA LEU A 69 -1.49 21.05 3.51
C LEU A 69 -2.59 20.15 4.10
N PRO A 70 -2.95 19.01 3.48
CA PRO A 70 -3.97 18.14 4.06
C PRO A 70 -3.58 17.68 5.47
N GLN A 71 -4.53 17.71 6.40
CA GLN A 71 -4.30 17.36 7.82
C GLN A 71 -3.70 15.95 8.01
N HIS A 72 -3.83 15.04 7.04
CA HIS A 72 -3.26 13.70 7.11
C HIS A 72 -1.73 13.65 6.92
N PHE A 73 -1.10 14.72 6.40
CA PHE A 73 0.35 14.87 6.35
C PHE A 73 0.95 15.50 7.61
N LEU A 74 0.10 16.19 8.38
CA LEU A 74 0.46 16.84 9.63
C LEU A 74 0.31 15.83 10.77
N VAL A 75 1.37 15.09 11.06
CA VAL A 75 1.39 14.21 12.24
C VAL A 75 1.52 15.11 13.48
N PRO A 76 0.67 14.98 14.51
CA PRO A 76 0.82 15.75 15.74
C PRO A 76 2.12 15.37 16.45
N TRP A 77 3.04 16.31 16.65
CA TRP A 77 4.30 16.09 17.39
C TRP A 77 4.16 16.20 18.91
N ASN A 78 2.93 16.39 19.41
CA ASN A 78 2.66 16.57 20.82
C ASN A 78 2.96 15.28 21.60
N ASP A 79 4.05 15.34 22.37
CA ASP A 79 4.23 14.67 23.65
C ASP A 79 4.53 13.17 23.72
N THR A 80 5.21 12.56 22.74
CA THR A 80 6.02 11.37 23.08
C THR A 80 7.42 11.40 22.50
N GLN A 81 8.35 11.47 23.44
CA GLN A 81 9.80 11.53 23.41
C GLN A 81 10.49 10.30 22.77
N LYS A 82 9.92 9.74 21.70
CA LYS A 82 10.62 8.76 20.86
C LYS A 82 10.70 9.33 19.46
N ALA A 83 11.93 9.77 19.14
CA ALA A 83 12.46 10.01 17.80
C ALA A 83 11.51 9.51 16.73
N GLY A 84 10.89 10.47 16.04
CA GLY A 84 9.80 10.23 15.11
C GLY A 84 10.19 9.07 14.21
N SER A 85 9.28 8.09 14.08
CA SER A 85 9.52 6.91 13.25
C SER A 85 10.25 7.32 11.97
N GLN A 86 11.24 6.57 11.49
CA GLN A 86 12.00 6.97 10.28
C GLN A 86 11.07 7.38 9.10
N LEU A 87 9.85 6.86 9.07
CA LEU A 87 8.79 7.27 8.17
C LEU A 87 8.37 8.73 8.36
N THR A 88 8.15 9.16 9.60
CA THR A 88 7.83 10.52 10.00
C THR A 88 8.90 11.54 9.58
N LEU A 89 10.19 11.24 9.80
CA LEU A 89 11.30 12.08 9.34
C LEU A 89 11.42 12.11 7.81
N ALA A 90 11.15 10.97 7.14
CA ALA A 90 11.09 10.91 5.68
C ALA A 90 9.94 11.77 5.12
N THR A 91 8.74 11.70 5.72
CA THR A 91 7.60 12.53 5.34
C THR A 91 7.96 14.01 5.46
N MET A 92 8.55 14.44 6.58
CA MET A 92 8.99 15.82 6.74
C MET A 92 10.04 16.25 5.71
N SER A 93 10.97 15.36 5.37
CA SER A 93 11.97 15.63 4.31
C SER A 93 11.28 15.88 2.97
N VAL A 94 10.26 15.10 2.62
CA VAL A 94 9.50 15.29 1.39
C VAL A 94 8.68 16.59 1.43
N LEU A 95 8.10 16.95 2.57
CA LEU A 95 7.35 18.21 2.71
C LEU A 95 8.25 19.45 2.62
N VAL A 96 9.44 19.41 3.23
CA VAL A 96 10.44 20.47 3.12
C VAL A 96 10.93 20.58 1.67
N LEU A 97 11.16 19.43 1.01
CA LEU A 97 11.50 19.39 -0.40
C LEU A 97 10.40 20.03 -1.26
N SER A 98 9.13 19.68 -1.04
CA SER A 98 8.02 20.28 -1.79
C SER A 98 7.91 21.79 -1.55
N ALA A 99 8.16 22.25 -0.34
CA ALA A 99 8.16 23.68 -0.01
C ALA A 99 9.26 24.44 -0.78
N LEU A 100 10.46 23.88 -0.86
CA LEU A 100 11.56 24.43 -1.65
C LEU A 100 11.24 24.50 -3.14
N PHE A 101 10.57 23.47 -3.68
CA PHE A 101 10.14 23.46 -5.07
C PHE A 101 9.04 24.48 -5.38
N VAL A 102 8.04 24.59 -4.52
CA VAL A 102 6.99 25.62 -4.63
C VAL A 102 7.61 27.01 -4.60
N ARG A 103 8.61 27.23 -3.72
CA ARG A 103 9.35 28.48 -3.66
C ARG A 103 10.15 28.73 -4.93
N ALA A 104 10.85 27.74 -5.45
CA ALA A 104 11.67 27.88 -6.65
C ALA A 104 10.85 28.08 -7.93
N ALA A 105 9.60 27.61 -7.97
CA ALA A 105 8.66 27.91 -9.03
C ALA A 105 8.08 29.35 -8.94
N SER A 106 8.37 30.08 -7.85
CA SER A 106 7.98 31.49 -7.70
C SER A 106 8.89 32.39 -8.55
N PRO A 107 8.33 33.35 -9.31
CA PRO A 107 9.08 34.21 -10.22
C PRO A 107 10.14 35.11 -9.55
N ASN A 108 10.12 35.20 -8.21
CA ASN A 108 11.06 36.00 -7.42
C ASN A 108 12.17 35.17 -6.75
N ALA A 109 12.23 33.85 -6.97
CA ALA A 109 13.21 33.00 -6.31
C ALA A 109 14.55 32.98 -7.06
N LYS A 110 15.65 33.24 -6.33
CA LYS A 110 17.01 33.04 -6.82
C LYS A 110 17.45 31.61 -6.48
N HIS A 111 17.57 30.78 -7.52
CA HIS A 111 18.33 29.52 -7.59
C HIS A 111 18.32 28.62 -6.33
N SER A 112 17.40 27.65 -6.28
CA SER A 112 17.41 26.60 -5.25
C SER A 112 17.22 25.17 -5.80
N VAL A 113 17.22 24.98 -7.13
CA VAL A 113 16.84 23.69 -7.76
C VAL A 113 18.01 22.99 -8.44
N ASP A 114 19.12 23.71 -8.68
CA ASP A 114 20.35 23.16 -9.26
C ASP A 114 20.82 21.86 -8.56
N PRO A 115 20.71 21.72 -7.22
CA PRO A 115 21.06 20.48 -6.53
C PRO A 115 20.26 19.25 -6.99
N VAL A 116 18.99 19.41 -7.37
CA VAL A 116 18.15 18.28 -7.81
C VAL A 116 18.55 17.85 -9.21
N MET A 117 18.80 18.80 -10.11
CA MET A 117 19.16 18.52 -11.51
C MET A 117 20.55 17.88 -11.63
N ALA A 118 21.39 17.98 -10.59
CA ALA A 118 22.68 17.32 -10.49
C ALA A 118 22.62 15.85 -10.01
N LEU A 119 21.46 15.39 -9.52
CA LEU A 119 21.28 14.00 -9.06
C LEU A 119 21.25 13.01 -10.22
N GLU A 120 21.52 11.73 -9.94
CA GLU A 120 21.37 10.66 -10.93
C GLU A 120 19.90 10.56 -11.41
N GLY A 121 19.69 10.30 -12.70
CA GLY A 121 18.34 10.32 -13.31
C GLY A 121 17.32 9.42 -12.61
N LYS A 122 17.75 8.30 -12.02
CA LYS A 122 16.88 7.43 -11.21
C LYS A 122 16.36 8.13 -9.96
N VAL A 123 17.23 8.87 -9.27
CA VAL A 123 16.92 9.62 -8.03
C VAL A 123 15.99 10.79 -8.35
N GLN A 124 16.20 11.45 -9.50
CA GLN A 124 15.32 12.51 -9.98
C GLN A 124 13.88 12.02 -10.19
N GLU A 125 13.69 10.84 -10.82
CA GLU A 125 12.36 10.25 -11.00
C GLU A 125 11.73 9.81 -9.66
N GLU A 126 12.51 9.29 -8.71
CA GLU A 126 11.99 8.97 -7.37
C GLU A 126 11.54 10.23 -6.62
N ILE A 127 12.30 11.33 -6.70
CA ILE A 127 11.90 12.64 -6.14
C ILE A 127 10.64 13.16 -6.84
N LYS A 128 10.53 13.00 -8.16
CA LYS A 128 9.34 13.38 -8.93
C LYS A 128 8.09 12.68 -8.41
N GLU A 129 8.15 11.37 -8.25
CA GLU A 129 7.03 10.59 -7.72
C GLU A 129 6.65 11.03 -6.30
N LEU A 130 7.64 11.29 -5.44
CA LEU A 130 7.41 11.77 -4.07
C LEU A 130 6.74 13.15 -4.05
N LEU A 131 7.16 14.06 -4.93
CA LEU A 131 6.55 15.38 -5.06
C LEU A 131 5.12 15.27 -5.57
N GLN A 132 4.84 14.42 -6.56
CA GLN A 132 3.51 14.22 -7.12
C GLN A 132 2.49 13.62 -6.11
N ILE A 133 2.98 13.00 -5.03
CA ILE A 133 2.13 12.55 -3.92
C ILE A 133 1.71 13.75 -3.05
N VAL A 134 2.58 14.73 -2.87
CA VAL A 134 2.36 15.89 -1.99
C VAL A 134 1.67 17.04 -2.74
N THR A 135 2.01 17.24 -4.00
CA THR A 135 1.38 18.20 -4.91
C THR A 135 0.36 17.46 -5.76
N SER A 136 -0.91 17.88 -5.72
CA SER A 136 -2.03 17.30 -6.50
C SER A 136 -1.61 16.75 -7.89
N PRO A 137 -2.14 15.60 -8.35
CA PRO A 137 -1.75 14.95 -9.61
C PRO A 137 -1.90 15.83 -10.86
N GLU A 138 -2.61 16.95 -10.76
CA GLU A 138 -2.78 17.93 -11.83
C GLU A 138 -1.56 18.85 -12.03
N TYR A 139 -0.56 18.83 -11.13
CA TYR A 139 0.60 19.72 -11.18
C TYR A 139 1.91 18.93 -11.44
N ASP A 140 2.40 18.96 -12.68
CA ASP A 140 3.70 18.38 -13.06
C ASP A 140 4.84 19.32 -12.63
N VAL A 141 5.22 19.23 -11.35
CA VAL A 141 6.21 20.08 -10.68
C VAL A 141 7.52 20.12 -11.47
N ILE A 142 8.07 18.97 -11.86
CA ILE A 142 9.39 18.92 -12.53
C ILE A 142 9.33 19.52 -13.93
N THR A 143 8.27 19.26 -14.71
CA THR A 143 8.14 19.87 -16.04
C THR A 143 7.95 21.39 -15.93
N SER A 144 7.17 21.85 -14.95
CA SER A 144 6.97 23.29 -14.70
C SER A 144 8.27 24.00 -14.30
N LEU A 145 9.09 23.36 -13.44
CA LEU A 145 10.40 23.88 -13.05
C LEU A 145 11.45 23.82 -14.16
N ARG A 146 11.47 22.75 -14.96
CA ARG A 146 12.33 22.65 -16.14
C ARG A 146 12.00 23.78 -17.13
N ASN A 147 10.72 24.03 -17.36
CA ASN A 147 10.28 25.14 -18.21
C ASN A 147 10.68 26.50 -17.61
N HIS A 148 10.57 26.68 -16.29
CA HIS A 148 10.95 27.93 -15.62
C HIS A 148 12.47 28.20 -15.68
N LEU A 149 13.30 27.18 -15.47
CA LEU A 149 14.76 27.28 -15.57
C LEU A 149 15.22 27.48 -17.03
N GLN A 150 14.55 26.87 -18.00
CA GLN A 150 14.85 27.05 -19.42
C GLN A 150 14.52 28.47 -19.89
N VAL A 151 13.40 29.04 -19.43
CA VAL A 151 13.01 30.44 -19.72
C VAL A 151 14.00 31.45 -19.14
N GLN A 152 14.66 31.16 -18.01
CA GLN A 152 15.70 32.04 -17.46
C GLN A 152 17.04 31.96 -18.19
N SER A 153 17.33 30.87 -18.92
CA SER A 153 18.60 30.70 -19.65
C SER A 153 18.68 31.46 -20.98
N ASP A 154 17.54 31.88 -21.55
CA ASP A 154 17.47 32.56 -22.85
C ASP A 154 17.62 34.09 -22.76
N ASP A 155 17.69 34.68 -21.56
CA ASP A 155 17.82 36.14 -21.36
C ASP A 155 19.28 36.66 -21.33
N GLU A 156 20.28 35.78 -21.41
CA GLU A 156 21.68 36.19 -21.62
C GLU A 156 22.06 36.12 -23.11
N SER A 157 21.67 37.18 -23.84
CA SER A 157 22.09 37.41 -25.24
C SER A 157 23.62 37.56 -25.38
N PRO A 158 24.29 36.81 -26.27
CA PRO A 158 25.69 37.05 -26.58
C PRO A 158 25.86 38.16 -27.64
N ILE A 159 26.75 39.09 -27.32
CA ILE A 159 27.20 40.22 -28.13
C ILE A 159 27.75 39.74 -29.49
N MET A 160 27.05 40.12 -30.56
CA MET A 160 27.44 39.90 -31.95
C MET A 160 28.71 40.67 -32.34
N THR A 161 29.84 39.98 -32.52
CA THR A 161 30.98 40.51 -33.29
C THR A 161 31.00 39.93 -34.71
N LYS A 162 30.52 40.73 -35.67
CA LYS A 162 30.55 40.42 -37.11
C LYS A 162 31.99 40.47 -37.64
N LYS A 163 32.54 39.33 -38.07
CA LYS A 163 33.72 39.28 -38.98
C LYS A 163 33.27 39.00 -40.41
N ARG A 164 33.60 39.93 -41.32
CA ARG A 164 33.49 39.82 -42.79
C ARG A 164 34.40 38.72 -43.35
N PRO A 165 34.03 38.03 -44.44
CA PRO A 165 35.00 37.40 -45.31
C PRO A 165 35.44 38.35 -46.43
N LYS A 166 36.76 38.49 -46.59
CA LYS A 166 37.44 39.00 -47.78
C LYS A 166 37.54 37.86 -48.81
N CYS A 167 37.02 38.08 -50.01
CA CYS A 167 37.40 37.37 -51.23
C CYS A 167 37.51 38.49 -52.28
N GLY A 168 38.63 38.79 -52.90
CA GLY A 168 39.58 37.91 -53.56
C GLY A 168 39.59 38.41 -55.01
N LYS A 169 40.52 39.32 -55.31
CA LYS A 169 40.77 39.88 -56.65
C LYS A 169 41.24 38.78 -57.60
N ASP A 170 41.01 39.02 -58.90
CA ASP A 170 41.80 38.59 -60.07
C ASP A 170 40.84 38.16 -61.19
N GLN A 171 41.00 38.45 -62.48
CA GLN A 171 42.00 39.17 -63.25
C GLN A 171 41.32 39.52 -64.59
N SER A 172 41.64 40.70 -65.09
CA SER A 172 41.34 41.23 -66.42
C SER A 172 41.93 40.36 -67.55
N PHE A 173 41.17 40.13 -68.63
CA PHE A 173 41.73 39.91 -69.96
C PHE A 173 40.85 40.59 -71.02
N THR A 174 41.21 41.82 -71.37
CA THR A 174 40.76 42.48 -72.59
C THR A 174 41.71 42.11 -73.72
N PHE A 175 41.27 41.27 -74.66
CA PHE A 175 41.98 41.07 -75.91
C PHE A 175 41.51 42.07 -76.96
N SER A 176 42.38 43.04 -77.22
CA SER A 176 42.39 43.89 -78.40
C SER A 176 43.04 43.14 -79.56
N PRO A 177 42.50 43.13 -80.79
CA PRO A 177 43.26 42.80 -81.97
C PRO A 177 43.61 44.08 -82.75
N CYS A 178 44.83 44.57 -82.53
CA CYS A 178 45.50 45.44 -83.48
C CYS A 178 45.87 44.65 -84.75
N THR A 179 45.61 45.30 -85.88
CA THR A 179 45.83 44.97 -87.29
C THR A 179 47.23 44.44 -87.67
N PRO A 180 47.38 43.92 -88.90
CA PRO A 180 48.25 44.63 -89.83
C PRO A 180 47.59 44.94 -91.19
N ARG A 181 47.58 46.23 -91.52
CA ARG A 181 47.41 46.76 -92.88
C ARG A 181 48.54 46.23 -93.76
N PHE A 182 48.20 45.50 -94.81
CA PHE A 182 49.10 45.28 -95.95
C PHE A 182 48.83 46.32 -97.04
N PRO A 183 49.87 46.89 -97.69
CA PRO A 183 49.68 47.79 -98.83
C PRO A 183 49.39 46.96 -100.08
N LEU A 184 48.13 46.97 -100.53
CA LEU A 184 47.77 46.39 -101.83
C LEU A 184 48.33 47.27 -102.95
N LYS A 185 49.39 46.78 -103.59
CA LYS A 185 49.88 47.27 -104.88
C LYS A 185 48.73 47.22 -105.90
N ARG A 186 48.47 48.35 -106.56
CA ARG A 186 47.68 48.42 -107.80
C ARG A 186 48.28 47.46 -108.83
N ILE A 187 47.51 46.46 -109.24
CA ILE A 187 47.77 45.70 -110.45
C ILE A 187 46.61 46.03 -111.40
N SER A 188 46.95 46.67 -112.51
CA SER A 188 46.05 46.99 -113.61
C SER A 188 45.46 45.72 -114.25
N PRO A 189 44.27 45.79 -114.87
CA PRO A 189 43.48 44.62 -115.20
C PRO A 189 44.04 43.91 -116.43
N LEU A 190 44.51 42.67 -116.26
CA LEU A 190 44.64 41.74 -117.37
C LEU A 190 43.24 41.24 -117.74
N GLN A 191 42.76 41.64 -118.92
CA GLN A 191 41.60 41.07 -119.58
C GLN A 191 41.77 39.55 -119.69
N ALA A 192 41.07 38.82 -118.82
CA ALA A 192 40.84 37.39 -119.00
C ALA A 192 39.65 37.20 -119.96
N PRO A 193 39.69 36.18 -120.84
CA PRO A 193 38.62 35.93 -121.81
C PRO A 193 37.26 35.69 -121.10
N PRO A 194 36.15 36.20 -121.65
CA PRO A 194 34.83 36.26 -120.98
C PRO A 194 34.23 34.90 -120.60
N THR A 195 34.78 33.80 -121.10
CA THR A 195 34.37 32.42 -120.77
C THR A 195 34.97 31.91 -119.45
N LEU A 196 36.18 32.35 -119.07
CA LEU A 196 36.88 31.84 -117.88
C LEU A 196 36.46 32.58 -116.59
N LEU A 197 36.14 33.87 -116.69
CA LEU A 197 35.48 34.65 -115.62
C LEU A 197 34.10 34.07 -115.31
N ARG A 198 33.31 33.76 -116.34
CA ARG A 198 31.97 33.17 -116.19
C ARG A 198 31.99 31.82 -115.45
N ASN A 199 32.98 30.97 -115.71
CA ASN A 199 33.16 29.69 -114.99
C ASN A 199 33.55 29.91 -113.52
N LYS A 200 34.44 30.86 -113.24
CA LYS A 200 34.80 31.22 -111.86
C LYS A 200 33.62 31.82 -111.11
N ASP A 201 32.82 32.67 -111.74
CA ASP A 201 31.62 33.25 -111.15
C ASP A 201 30.55 32.19 -110.86
N GLN A 202 30.38 31.20 -111.74
CA GLN A 202 29.50 30.05 -111.50
C GLN A 202 29.98 29.19 -110.32
N GLN A 203 31.29 28.94 -110.22
CA GLN A 203 31.88 28.19 -109.11
C GLN A 203 31.76 28.96 -107.78
N ILE A 204 31.99 30.27 -107.77
CA ILE A 204 31.78 31.16 -106.62
C ILE A 204 30.31 31.13 -106.20
N LYS A 205 29.38 31.17 -107.16
CA LYS A 205 27.94 31.10 -106.85
C LYS A 205 27.57 29.75 -106.20
N LYS A 206 28.12 28.63 -106.69
CA LYS A 206 27.92 27.31 -106.10
C LYS A 206 28.47 27.22 -104.67
N LEU A 207 29.70 27.70 -104.46
CA LEU A 207 30.34 27.74 -103.13
C LEU A 207 29.57 28.63 -102.16
N ARG A 208 29.03 29.78 -102.61
CA ARG A 208 28.17 30.65 -101.78
C ARG A 208 26.88 29.96 -101.36
N MET A 209 26.23 29.21 -102.26
CA MET A 209 25.04 28.46 -101.88
C MET A 209 25.35 27.31 -100.91
N GLN A 210 26.49 26.62 -101.09
CA GLN A 210 26.93 25.59 -100.15
C GLN A 210 27.29 26.19 -98.78
N LEU A 211 28.00 27.31 -98.76
CA LEU A 211 28.32 28.03 -97.52
C LEU A 211 27.03 28.48 -96.81
N SER A 212 26.07 29.05 -97.52
CA SER A 212 24.79 29.45 -96.95
C SER A 212 23.98 28.25 -96.42
N SER A 213 23.99 27.11 -97.12
CA SER A 213 23.36 25.88 -96.62
C SER A 213 24.05 25.34 -95.37
N GLU A 214 25.38 25.45 -95.31
CA GLU A 214 26.17 24.97 -94.19
C GLU A 214 26.06 25.89 -92.97
N GLU A 215 25.96 27.21 -93.19
CA GLU A 215 25.64 28.20 -92.15
C GLU A 215 24.29 27.90 -91.50
N MET A 216 23.26 27.57 -92.30
CA MET A 216 21.97 27.13 -91.78
C MET A 216 22.09 25.83 -90.97
N ARG A 217 22.86 24.84 -91.45
CA ARG A 217 23.10 23.58 -90.73
C ARG A 217 23.83 23.81 -89.39
N VAL A 218 24.78 24.75 -89.35
CA VAL A 218 25.48 25.15 -88.12
C VAL A 218 24.51 25.81 -87.16
N MET A 219 23.65 26.73 -87.62
CA MET A 219 22.63 27.34 -86.78
C MET A 219 21.65 26.32 -86.17
N ASP A 220 21.22 25.33 -86.95
CA ASP A 220 20.34 24.27 -86.46
C ASP A 220 21.04 23.38 -85.41
N LEU A 221 22.29 23.00 -85.64
CA LEU A 221 23.10 22.25 -84.68
C LEU A 221 23.41 23.03 -83.40
N GLU A 222 23.65 24.34 -83.51
CA GLU A 222 23.83 25.22 -82.36
C GLU A 222 22.56 25.28 -81.51
N LYS A 223 21.40 25.34 -82.16
CA LYS A 223 20.10 25.27 -81.48
C LYS A 223 19.93 23.93 -80.77
N GLU A 224 20.17 22.80 -81.44
CA GLU A 224 20.13 21.47 -80.81
C GLU A 224 21.09 21.37 -79.60
N LEU A 225 22.30 21.92 -79.70
CA LEU A 225 23.24 21.98 -78.59
C LEU A 225 22.70 22.81 -77.42
N THR A 226 22.03 23.94 -77.68
CA THR A 226 21.40 24.74 -76.61
C THR A 226 20.25 24.00 -75.94
N ASP A 227 19.41 23.29 -76.71
CA ASP A 227 18.30 22.50 -76.19
C ASP A 227 18.79 21.31 -75.34
N ILE A 228 19.84 20.62 -75.81
CA ILE A 228 20.49 19.53 -75.06
C ILE A 228 21.08 20.07 -73.75
N ARG A 229 21.78 21.22 -73.78
CA ARG A 229 22.32 21.84 -72.55
C ARG A 229 21.22 22.23 -71.57
N ALA A 230 20.10 22.76 -72.06
CA ALA A 230 18.95 23.11 -71.22
C ALA A 230 18.32 21.85 -70.58
N SER A 231 18.17 20.77 -71.36
CA SER A 231 17.69 19.48 -70.86
C SER A 231 18.64 18.87 -69.82
N ALA A 232 19.95 18.90 -70.08
CA ALA A 232 20.97 18.43 -69.14
C ALA A 232 21.00 19.25 -67.84
N ALA A 233 20.78 20.57 -67.92
CA ALA A 233 20.65 21.41 -66.74
C ALA A 233 19.40 21.08 -65.92
N LYS A 234 18.27 20.75 -66.59
CA LYS A 234 17.03 20.32 -65.93
C LYS A 234 17.22 18.97 -65.23
N SER A 235 17.79 17.98 -65.90
CA SER A 235 18.07 16.67 -65.30
C SER A 235 19.08 16.78 -64.16
N SER A 236 20.08 17.65 -64.26
CA SER A 236 21.03 17.89 -63.16
C SER A 236 20.34 18.48 -61.92
N LYS A 237 19.34 19.35 -62.10
CA LYS A 237 18.54 19.86 -60.98
C LYS A 237 17.69 18.77 -60.35
N GLU A 238 17.06 17.91 -61.16
CA GLU A 238 16.28 16.78 -60.69
C GLU A 238 17.13 15.77 -59.91
N ILE A 239 18.32 15.44 -60.41
CA ILE A 239 19.30 14.58 -59.71
C ILE A 239 19.69 15.20 -58.37
N ALA A 240 19.92 16.52 -58.32
CA ALA A 240 20.24 17.19 -57.06
C ALA A 240 19.08 17.10 -56.05
N SER A 241 17.83 17.33 -56.48
CA SER A 241 16.64 17.18 -55.64
C SER A 241 16.47 15.74 -55.14
N LEU A 242 16.61 14.74 -56.03
CA LEU A 242 16.51 13.33 -55.66
C LEU A 242 17.61 12.90 -54.68
N LYS A 243 18.83 13.44 -54.82
CA LYS A 243 19.92 13.15 -53.89
C LYS A 243 19.65 13.67 -52.48
N ILE A 244 19.03 14.84 -52.35
CA ILE A 244 18.58 15.37 -51.06
C ILE A 244 17.50 14.46 -50.47
N GLU A 245 16.53 14.05 -51.28
CA GLU A 245 15.43 13.19 -50.82
C GLU A 245 15.92 11.80 -50.37
N VAL A 246 16.84 11.17 -51.11
CA VAL A 246 17.48 9.91 -50.70
C VAL A 246 18.24 10.08 -49.38
N SER A 247 18.91 11.23 -49.18
CA SER A 247 19.61 11.51 -47.93
C SER A 247 18.61 11.64 -46.77
N ARG A 248 17.49 12.33 -46.98
CA ARG A 248 16.39 12.48 -46.01
C ARG A 248 15.78 11.12 -45.62
N LEU A 249 15.49 10.26 -46.60
CA LEU A 249 14.94 8.93 -46.36
C LEU A 249 15.92 8.03 -45.59
N ARG A 250 17.22 8.11 -45.89
CA ARG A 250 18.24 7.38 -45.12
C ARG A 250 18.30 7.85 -43.67
N SER A 251 18.22 9.15 -43.40
CA SER A 251 18.16 9.67 -42.02
C SER A 251 16.90 9.17 -41.29
N SER A 252 15.75 9.15 -41.97
CA SER A 252 14.50 8.61 -41.40
C SER A 252 14.55 7.10 -41.14
N GLN A 253 15.36 6.35 -41.88
CA GLN A 253 15.56 4.93 -41.63
C GLN A 253 16.36 4.68 -40.34
N HIS A 254 17.32 5.56 -40.00
CA HIS A 254 18.06 5.44 -38.74
C HIS A 254 17.13 5.65 -37.53
N SER A 255 16.18 6.59 -37.61
CA SER A 255 15.16 6.74 -36.55
C SER A 255 14.25 5.51 -36.38
N SER A 256 14.10 4.67 -37.42
CA SER A 256 13.38 3.39 -37.27
C SER A 256 14.17 2.40 -36.43
N SER A 257 15.50 2.37 -36.57
CA SER A 257 16.38 1.52 -35.76
C SER A 257 16.34 1.94 -34.29
N ASP A 258 16.36 3.25 -34.03
CA ASP A 258 16.28 3.78 -32.66
C ASP A 258 14.94 3.42 -32.00
N LEU A 259 13.85 3.43 -32.76
CA LEU A 259 12.53 2.99 -32.29
C LEU A 259 12.50 1.49 -32.00
N ASP A 260 13.15 0.65 -32.80
CA ASP A 260 13.23 -0.79 -32.56
C ASP A 260 14.00 -1.10 -31.27
N GLU A 261 15.09 -0.37 -30.99
CA GLU A 261 15.84 -0.46 -29.74
C GLU A 261 15.00 -0.02 -28.53
N GLU A 262 14.22 1.05 -28.68
CA GLU A 262 13.27 1.51 -27.66
C GLU A 262 12.23 0.44 -27.33
N VAL A 263 11.63 -0.16 -28.37
CA VAL A 263 10.63 -1.23 -28.22
C VAL A 263 11.22 -2.43 -27.47
N GLU A 264 12.45 -2.84 -27.79
CA GLU A 264 13.07 -3.99 -27.13
C GLU A 264 13.45 -3.68 -25.66
N ARG A 265 13.84 -2.43 -25.38
CA ARG A 265 14.07 -1.96 -24.01
C ARG A 265 12.77 -1.95 -23.20
N LEU A 266 11.68 -1.45 -23.77
CA LEU A 266 10.35 -1.46 -23.16
C LEU A 266 9.85 -2.88 -22.92
N ARG A 267 10.03 -3.80 -23.88
CA ARG A 267 9.71 -5.23 -23.69
C ARG A 267 10.48 -5.86 -22.55
N SER A 268 11.77 -5.56 -22.45
CA SER A 268 12.62 -6.02 -21.34
C SER A 268 12.13 -5.46 -19.99
N ARG A 269 11.75 -4.18 -19.96
CA ARG A 269 11.17 -3.54 -18.76
C ARG A 269 9.84 -4.16 -18.36
N ILE A 270 8.95 -4.42 -19.32
CA ILE A 270 7.67 -5.11 -19.08
C ILE A 270 7.91 -6.53 -18.55
N SER A 271 8.87 -7.27 -19.12
CA SER A 271 9.23 -8.61 -18.64
C SER A 271 9.72 -8.60 -17.19
N PHE A 272 10.54 -7.61 -16.83
CA PHE A 272 11.00 -7.41 -15.45
C PHE A 272 9.84 -7.10 -14.51
N LEU A 273 8.99 -6.13 -14.86
CA LEU A 273 7.84 -5.74 -14.04
C LEU A 273 6.85 -6.90 -13.86
N ASN A 274 6.63 -7.73 -14.88
CA ASN A 274 5.79 -8.92 -14.77
C ASN A 274 6.35 -9.94 -13.77
N LYS A 275 7.67 -10.13 -13.72
CA LYS A 275 8.30 -10.99 -12.70
C LYS A 275 8.12 -10.41 -11.30
N GLU A 276 8.23 -9.10 -11.16
CA GLU A 276 8.03 -8.41 -9.89
C GLU A 276 6.57 -8.49 -9.41
N VAL A 277 5.60 -8.33 -10.32
CA VAL A 277 4.18 -8.56 -10.05
C VAL A 277 3.94 -10.00 -9.58
N HIS A 278 4.51 -11.00 -10.25
CA HIS A 278 4.39 -12.39 -9.81
C HIS A 278 5.02 -12.65 -8.44
N HIS A 279 6.14 -11.99 -8.13
CA HIS A 279 6.75 -12.07 -6.80
C HIS A 279 5.82 -11.50 -5.72
N TYR A 280 5.24 -10.32 -5.95
CA TYR A 280 4.28 -9.73 -5.01
C TYR A 280 2.99 -10.53 -4.90
N GLN A 281 2.52 -11.16 -5.98
CA GLN A 281 1.38 -12.09 -5.92
C GLN A 281 1.67 -13.32 -5.06
N SER A 282 2.90 -13.86 -5.14
CA SER A 282 3.33 -14.96 -4.27
C SER A 282 3.34 -14.53 -2.81
N ILE A 283 3.92 -13.38 -2.50
CA ILE A 283 3.95 -12.82 -1.15
C ILE A 283 2.53 -12.60 -0.61
N ALA A 284 1.65 -12.02 -1.43
CA ALA A 284 0.25 -11.79 -1.05
C ALA A 284 -0.46 -13.11 -0.68
N LYS A 285 -0.24 -14.16 -1.49
CA LYS A 285 -0.77 -15.49 -1.19
C LYS A 285 -0.22 -16.06 0.12
N ASP A 286 1.08 -15.92 0.37
CA ASP A 286 1.69 -16.39 1.61
C ASP A 286 1.11 -15.65 2.84
N TYR A 287 0.82 -14.35 2.70
CA TYR A 287 0.12 -13.58 3.73
C TYR A 287 -1.32 -14.06 3.93
N ASP A 288 -2.07 -14.33 2.85
CA ASP A 288 -3.44 -14.86 2.94
C ASP A 288 -3.46 -16.23 3.64
N ASP A 289 -2.51 -17.11 3.31
CA ASP A 289 -2.35 -18.42 3.94
C ASP A 289 -2.04 -18.27 5.44
N MET A 290 -1.14 -17.36 5.81
CA MET A 290 -0.81 -17.06 7.21
C MET A 290 -2.01 -16.45 7.97
N ILE A 291 -2.83 -15.60 7.33
CA ILE A 291 -4.04 -15.06 7.93
C ILE A 291 -5.04 -16.20 8.20
N CYS A 292 -5.22 -17.11 7.25
CA CYS A 292 -6.10 -18.27 7.42
C CYS A 292 -5.65 -19.16 8.58
N GLU A 293 -4.35 -19.42 8.70
CA GLU A 293 -3.78 -20.18 9.81
C GLU A 293 -4.03 -19.47 11.16
N ASN A 294 -3.79 -18.16 11.24
CA ASN A 294 -4.05 -17.39 12.45
C ASN A 294 -5.52 -17.40 12.87
N VAL A 295 -6.45 -17.32 11.91
CA VAL A 295 -7.89 -17.44 12.19
C VAL A 295 -8.22 -18.84 12.74
N SER A 296 -7.63 -19.89 12.19
CA SER A 296 -7.82 -21.27 12.68
C SER A 296 -7.25 -21.45 14.08
N LEU A 297 -6.03 -20.97 14.35
CA LEU A 297 -5.41 -21.00 15.66
C LEU A 297 -6.22 -20.23 16.70
N LYS A 298 -6.77 -19.06 16.33
CA LYS A 298 -7.64 -18.29 17.21
C LYS A 298 -8.90 -19.07 17.59
N ALA A 299 -9.56 -19.71 16.62
CA ALA A 299 -10.74 -20.53 16.89
C ALA A 299 -10.41 -21.72 17.81
N MET A 300 -9.24 -22.35 17.64
CA MET A 300 -8.79 -23.40 18.56
C MET A 300 -8.57 -22.90 19.98
N VAL A 301 -7.95 -21.72 20.15
CA VAL A 301 -7.74 -21.12 21.48
C VAL A 301 -9.06 -20.73 22.14
N GLU A 302 -10.00 -20.16 21.38
CA GLU A 302 -11.35 -19.85 21.87
C GLU A 302 -12.08 -21.12 22.36
N GLY A 303 -12.00 -22.22 21.61
CA GLY A 303 -12.55 -23.51 22.04
C GLY A 303 -11.86 -24.09 23.27
N GLN A 304 -10.54 -23.91 23.42
CA GLN A 304 -9.83 -24.31 24.64
C GLN A 304 -10.27 -23.49 25.87
N LEU A 305 -10.52 -22.20 25.69
CA LEU A 305 -11.02 -21.33 26.76
C LEU A 305 -12.42 -21.75 27.22
N GLU A 306 -13.30 -22.12 26.27
CA GLU A 306 -14.64 -22.63 26.58
C GLU A 306 -14.56 -23.93 27.39
N LEU A 307 -13.72 -24.89 26.97
CA LEU A 307 -13.49 -26.11 27.74
C LEU A 307 -12.93 -25.84 29.15
N GLN A 308 -12.07 -24.83 29.32
CA GLN A 308 -11.59 -24.43 30.64
C GLN A 308 -12.71 -23.89 31.54
N CYS A 309 -13.60 -23.06 30.99
CA CYS A 309 -14.79 -22.58 31.70
C CYS A 309 -15.68 -23.74 32.15
N ASP A 310 -15.92 -24.72 31.27
CA ASP A 310 -16.71 -25.91 31.60
C ASP A 310 -16.06 -26.75 32.71
N ILE A 311 -14.74 -26.93 32.66
CA ILE A 311 -13.98 -27.64 33.70
C ILE A 311 -14.14 -26.93 35.05
N GLU A 312 -14.02 -25.60 35.09
CA GLU A 312 -14.20 -24.84 36.33
C GLU A 312 -15.64 -24.94 36.86
N GLN A 313 -16.64 -24.90 35.98
CA GLN A 313 -18.04 -25.11 36.38
C GLN A 313 -18.31 -26.53 36.92
N LEU A 314 -17.66 -27.54 36.35
CA LEU A 314 -17.75 -28.91 36.85
C LEU A 314 -17.07 -29.05 38.22
N LYS A 315 -15.92 -28.39 38.43
CA LYS A 315 -15.23 -28.37 39.74
C LYS A 315 -16.09 -27.73 40.82
N THR A 316 -16.73 -26.59 40.54
CA THR A 316 -17.62 -25.95 41.52
C THR A 316 -18.81 -26.85 41.85
N SER A 317 -19.44 -27.43 40.83
CA SER A 317 -20.56 -28.38 41.02
C SER A 317 -20.13 -29.61 41.84
N LEU A 318 -18.93 -30.16 41.61
CA LEU A 318 -18.39 -31.27 42.40
C LEU A 318 -18.14 -30.87 43.85
N SER A 319 -17.64 -29.66 44.10
CA SER A 319 -17.45 -29.13 45.46
C SER A 319 -18.78 -28.98 46.20
N GLU A 320 -19.82 -28.49 45.54
CA GLU A 320 -21.17 -28.36 46.10
C GLU A 320 -21.76 -29.73 46.46
N MET A 321 -21.69 -30.70 45.54
CA MET A 321 -22.11 -32.07 45.79
C MET A 321 -21.31 -32.74 46.92
N GLY A 322 -20.02 -32.44 47.04
CA GLY A 322 -19.19 -32.92 48.14
C GLY A 322 -19.61 -32.36 49.49
N ALA A 323 -19.96 -31.07 49.55
CA ALA A 323 -20.51 -30.45 50.76
C ALA A 323 -21.88 -31.01 51.14
N GLU A 324 -22.76 -31.23 50.15
CA GLU A 324 -24.06 -31.88 50.37
C GLU A 324 -23.89 -33.30 50.92
N LYS A 325 -22.95 -34.07 50.35
CA LYS A 325 -22.62 -35.42 50.85
C LYS A 325 -22.20 -35.38 52.31
N LEU A 326 -21.29 -34.49 52.69
CA LEU A 326 -20.84 -34.33 54.08
C LEU A 326 -21.99 -33.93 55.02
N ALA A 327 -22.89 -33.05 54.56
CA ALA A 327 -24.07 -32.65 55.32
C ALA A 327 -25.02 -33.83 55.54
N LEU A 328 -25.25 -34.67 54.51
CA LEU A 328 -26.05 -35.88 54.61
C LEU A 328 -25.39 -36.93 55.52
N GLU A 329 -24.09 -37.14 55.43
CA GLU A 329 -23.34 -38.01 56.33
C GLU A 329 -23.52 -37.57 57.80
N THR A 330 -23.42 -36.26 58.07
CA THR A 330 -23.68 -35.70 59.40
C THR A 330 -25.12 -35.97 59.87
N GLN A 331 -26.13 -35.81 59.00
CA GLN A 331 -27.52 -36.12 59.33
C GLN A 331 -27.75 -37.60 59.62
N VAL A 332 -27.07 -38.49 58.90
CA VAL A 332 -27.12 -39.93 59.15
C VAL A 332 -26.53 -40.26 60.52
N ASP A 333 -25.38 -39.66 60.88
CA ASP A 333 -24.78 -39.84 62.20
C ASP A 333 -25.69 -39.34 63.32
N GLU A 334 -26.33 -38.17 63.16
CA GLU A 334 -27.31 -37.64 64.11
C GLU A 334 -28.51 -38.58 64.29
N LEU A 335 -29.04 -39.16 63.21
CA LEU A 335 -30.13 -40.13 63.26
C LEU A 335 -29.71 -41.42 63.97
N PHE A 336 -28.49 -41.91 63.75
CA PHE A 336 -27.96 -43.07 64.48
C PHE A 336 -27.85 -42.80 65.98
N GLN A 337 -27.39 -41.61 66.38
CA GLN A 337 -27.33 -41.22 67.79
C GLN A 337 -28.74 -41.12 68.40
N LEU A 338 -29.70 -40.55 67.67
CA LEU A 338 -31.09 -40.47 68.10
C LEU A 338 -31.71 -41.87 68.27
N GLN A 339 -31.45 -42.78 67.33
CA GLN A 339 -31.89 -44.17 67.42
C GLN A 339 -31.34 -44.85 68.68
N GLY A 340 -30.03 -44.74 68.95
CA GLY A 340 -29.42 -45.30 70.15
C GLY A 340 -30.03 -44.73 71.45
N ALA A 341 -30.35 -43.44 71.49
CA ALA A 341 -31.02 -42.81 72.63
C ALA A 341 -32.46 -43.31 72.82
N LEU A 342 -33.19 -43.56 71.73
CA LEU A 342 -34.54 -44.14 71.78
C LEU A 342 -34.51 -45.60 72.23
N GLU A 343 -33.55 -46.40 71.76
CA GLU A 343 -33.34 -47.79 72.21
C GLU A 343 -33.03 -47.83 73.71
N ALA A 344 -32.17 -46.94 74.22
CA ALA A 344 -31.90 -46.84 75.65
C ALA A 344 -33.14 -46.49 76.50
N LYS A 345 -33.99 -45.56 76.01
CA LYS A 345 -35.28 -45.25 76.65
C LYS A 345 -36.24 -46.43 76.61
N LEU A 346 -36.27 -47.17 75.50
CA LEU A 346 -37.09 -48.37 75.36
C LEU A 346 -36.65 -49.43 76.38
N ASP A 347 -35.35 -49.65 76.54
CA ASP A 347 -34.80 -50.57 77.54
C ASP A 347 -35.11 -50.14 78.98
N GLU A 348 -35.05 -48.85 79.28
CA GLU A 348 -35.46 -48.32 80.59
C GLU A 348 -36.94 -48.56 80.86
N LYS A 349 -37.81 -48.30 79.88
CA LYS A 349 -39.24 -48.57 80.00
C LYS A 349 -39.55 -50.06 80.11
N ASN A 350 -38.84 -50.91 79.38
CA ASN A 350 -38.97 -52.37 79.53
C ASN A 350 -38.60 -52.83 80.94
N LYS A 351 -37.51 -52.31 81.52
CA LYS A 351 -37.14 -52.58 82.92
C LYS A 351 -38.21 -52.11 83.91
N GLU A 352 -38.81 -50.94 83.68
CA GLU A 352 -39.92 -50.43 84.51
C GLU A 352 -41.14 -51.34 84.43
N VAL A 353 -41.50 -51.80 83.22
CA VAL A 353 -42.59 -52.75 83.00
C VAL A 353 -42.30 -54.09 83.67
N ASP A 354 -41.07 -54.61 83.58
CA ASP A 354 -40.67 -55.85 84.24
C ASP A 354 -40.74 -55.71 85.77
N ALA A 355 -40.29 -54.58 86.32
CA ALA A 355 -40.44 -54.28 87.75
C ALA A 355 -41.91 -54.22 88.19
N LEU A 356 -42.78 -53.61 87.38
CA LEU A 356 -44.23 -53.61 87.62
C LEU A 356 -44.82 -55.03 87.52
N ARG A 357 -44.38 -55.84 86.56
CA ARG A 357 -44.78 -57.25 86.42
C ARG A 357 -44.39 -58.07 87.65
N ASP A 358 -43.20 -57.87 88.18
CA ASP A 358 -42.72 -58.51 89.42
C ASP A 358 -43.52 -58.05 90.65
N LEU A 359 -43.88 -56.76 90.72
CA LEU A 359 -44.74 -56.23 91.78
C LEU A 359 -46.16 -56.82 91.75
N CYS A 360 -46.74 -56.95 90.56
CA CYS A 360 -48.04 -57.60 90.37
C CYS A 360 -47.97 -59.10 90.68
N SER A 361 -46.89 -59.77 90.28
CA SER A 361 -46.66 -61.18 90.58
C SER A 361 -46.45 -61.43 92.08
N SER A 362 -45.81 -60.51 92.80
CA SER A 362 -45.59 -60.59 94.25
C SER A 362 -46.83 -60.22 95.08
N LYS A 363 -47.72 -59.35 94.57
CA LYS A 363 -49.07 -59.13 95.15
C LYS A 363 -50.03 -60.28 94.84
N SER A 364 -49.76 -61.02 93.76
CA SER A 364 -50.41 -62.30 93.42
C SER A 364 -49.77 -63.48 94.17
N SER A 365 -49.70 -63.39 95.50
CA SER A 365 -49.65 -64.59 96.34
C SER A 365 -51.08 -65.08 96.52
N PRO A 366 -51.44 -66.30 96.06
CA PRO A 366 -52.74 -66.88 96.35
C PRO A 366 -52.76 -67.31 97.83
N LYS A 367 -53.18 -66.42 98.73
CA LYS A 367 -53.78 -66.85 99.99
C LYS A 367 -55.18 -67.36 99.69
N ILE A 368 -55.18 -68.60 99.21
CA ILE A 368 -56.28 -69.56 99.31
C ILE A 368 -56.67 -69.63 100.79
N LEU A 369 -57.75 -68.93 101.15
CA LEU A 369 -58.67 -69.45 102.15
C LEU A 369 -59.59 -70.42 101.39
N GLN A 370 -59.48 -71.69 101.76
CA GLN A 370 -60.30 -72.82 101.28
C GLN A 370 -61.80 -72.50 101.46
N SER A 371 -62.59 -72.44 100.38
CA SER A 371 -63.48 -73.51 99.82
C SER A 371 -64.92 -73.46 100.40
N PRO A 372 -66.01 -73.92 99.71
CA PRO A 372 -66.08 -74.66 98.45
C PRO A 372 -67.11 -74.18 97.39
N ASN A 373 -66.94 -74.73 96.18
CA ASN A 373 -67.91 -74.92 95.06
C ASN A 373 -68.08 -73.82 93.98
N PHE A 374 -67.68 -74.20 92.77
CA PHE A 374 -68.13 -73.75 91.43
C PHE A 374 -69.68 -73.89 91.24
N PRO A 375 -70.29 -73.44 90.10
CA PRO A 375 -69.75 -72.68 88.96
C PRO A 375 -70.59 -71.45 88.50
N GLY A 376 -69.90 -70.46 87.92
CA GLY A 376 -70.28 -69.86 86.63
C GLY A 376 -71.03 -68.53 86.61
N ALA A 377 -70.32 -67.43 86.30
CA ALA A 377 -70.75 -66.35 85.39
C ALA A 377 -69.63 -65.30 85.18
N PRO A 378 -69.58 -64.60 84.03
CA PRO A 378 -68.35 -64.13 83.42
C PRO A 378 -68.00 -62.69 83.78
N VAL A 379 -66.73 -62.42 84.10
CA VAL A 379 -66.19 -61.05 84.14
C VAL A 379 -65.51 -60.77 82.80
N LYS A 380 -66.32 -60.38 81.81
CA LYS A 380 -65.91 -59.73 80.57
C LYS A 380 -66.33 -58.27 80.64
N ALA A 381 -65.46 -57.37 81.07
CA ALA A 381 -65.70 -55.93 80.88
C ALA A 381 -64.43 -55.08 81.10
N ALA A 382 -63.60 -55.41 82.08
CA ALA A 382 -62.46 -54.55 82.44
C ALA A 382 -61.28 -54.65 81.46
N ASP A 383 -60.99 -55.84 80.94
CA ASP A 383 -59.88 -56.04 79.99
C ASP A 383 -60.18 -55.48 78.60
N SER A 384 -61.46 -55.29 78.24
CA SER A 384 -61.86 -54.76 76.93
C SER A 384 -61.55 -53.27 76.78
N PHE A 385 -61.75 -52.49 77.85
CA PHE A 385 -61.55 -51.04 77.79
C PHE A 385 -60.07 -50.65 77.71
N PHE A 386 -59.20 -51.41 78.39
CA PHE A 386 -57.76 -51.13 78.37
C PHE A 386 -57.14 -51.51 77.02
N VAL A 387 -57.59 -52.62 76.43
CA VAL A 387 -57.16 -53.03 75.08
C VAL A 387 -57.67 -52.04 74.03
N GLU A 388 -58.91 -51.56 74.15
CA GLU A 388 -59.48 -50.59 73.20
C GLU A 388 -58.79 -49.22 73.29
N LEU A 389 -58.45 -48.74 74.49
CA LEU A 389 -57.71 -47.49 74.67
C LEU A 389 -56.27 -47.57 74.11
N CYS A 390 -55.56 -48.67 74.36
CA CYS A 390 -54.22 -48.87 73.81
C CYS A 390 -54.23 -49.02 72.28
N CYS A 391 -55.29 -49.62 71.71
CA CYS A 391 -55.44 -49.71 70.26
C CYS A 391 -55.71 -48.34 69.61
N VAL A 392 -56.46 -47.45 70.28
CA VAL A 392 -56.72 -46.08 69.77
C VAL A 392 -55.44 -45.23 69.81
N GLU A 393 -54.67 -45.26 70.90
CA GLU A 393 -53.39 -44.53 70.97
C GLU A 393 -52.35 -45.07 69.97
N LEU A 394 -52.34 -46.38 69.70
CA LEU A 394 -51.49 -46.97 68.66
C LEU A 394 -51.91 -46.58 67.24
N GLU A 395 -53.21 -46.49 66.95
CA GLU A 395 -53.68 -46.05 65.63
C GLU A 395 -53.51 -44.53 65.44
N GLU A 396 -53.61 -43.71 66.49
CA GLU A 396 -53.29 -42.28 66.41
C GLU A 396 -51.80 -42.03 66.17
N THR A 397 -50.92 -42.74 66.86
CA THR A 397 -49.45 -42.61 66.67
C THR A 397 -49.00 -43.13 65.31
N LYS A 398 -49.61 -44.22 64.81
CA LYS A 398 -49.38 -44.74 63.46
C LYS A 398 -49.90 -43.80 62.38
N SER A 399 -51.06 -43.17 62.59
CA SER A 399 -51.60 -42.15 61.67
C SER A 399 -50.69 -40.92 61.61
N ALA A 400 -50.21 -40.42 62.76
CA ALA A 400 -49.27 -39.29 62.82
C ALA A 400 -47.91 -39.60 62.15
N ALA A 401 -47.42 -40.84 62.27
CA ALA A 401 -46.20 -41.30 61.60
C ALA A 401 -46.35 -41.35 60.07
N THR A 402 -47.47 -41.87 59.56
CA THR A 402 -47.75 -41.92 58.12
C THR A 402 -47.96 -40.54 57.49
N GLU A 403 -48.56 -39.59 58.22
CA GLU A 403 -48.75 -38.22 57.75
C GLU A 403 -47.42 -37.43 57.70
N SER A 404 -46.51 -37.73 58.63
CA SER A 404 -45.15 -37.16 58.65
C SER A 404 -44.25 -37.70 57.53
N GLN A 405 -44.42 -38.98 57.13
CA GLN A 405 -43.76 -39.55 55.96
C GLN A 405 -44.29 -38.97 54.63
N LYS A 406 -45.59 -38.67 54.53
CA LYS A 406 -46.18 -38.06 53.34
C LYS A 406 -45.71 -36.62 53.08
N LYS A 407 -45.41 -35.85 54.13
CA LYS A 407 -44.86 -34.48 54.03
C LYS A 407 -43.36 -34.42 53.71
N LYS A 408 -42.60 -35.50 53.92
CA LYS A 408 -41.13 -35.55 53.70
C LYS A 408 -40.70 -36.22 52.40
N SER A 409 -41.63 -36.72 51.57
CA SER A 409 -41.33 -37.14 50.20
C SER A 409 -41.16 -35.90 49.32
N PRO A 410 -39.94 -35.52 48.89
CA PRO A 410 -39.79 -34.48 47.88
C PRO A 410 -40.34 -35.07 46.59
N ASP A 411 -41.31 -34.39 46.02
CA ASP A 411 -41.96 -34.73 44.76
C ASP A 411 -40.89 -35.03 43.69
N GLY A 412 -40.65 -36.32 43.40
CA GLY A 412 -39.62 -36.80 42.44
C GLY A 412 -39.80 -36.26 41.02
N THR A 413 -40.93 -35.58 40.80
CA THR A 413 -41.27 -34.82 39.62
C THR A 413 -40.35 -33.60 39.39
N SER A 414 -39.72 -33.03 40.42
CA SER A 414 -38.87 -31.83 40.28
C SER A 414 -37.47 -32.17 39.73
N ILE A 415 -36.89 -33.30 40.14
CA ILE A 415 -35.57 -33.76 39.68
C ILE A 415 -35.66 -34.24 38.22
N GLN A 416 -36.73 -34.94 37.84
CA GLN A 416 -36.92 -35.33 36.43
C GLN A 416 -37.15 -34.13 35.49
N ARG A 417 -37.75 -33.03 35.98
CA ARG A 417 -37.93 -31.80 35.19
C ARG A 417 -36.62 -31.04 34.98
N PHE A 418 -35.67 -31.15 35.90
CA PHE A 418 -34.35 -30.53 35.79
C PHE A 418 -33.45 -31.28 34.79
N ILE A 419 -33.48 -32.61 34.79
CA ILE A 419 -32.72 -33.43 33.84
C ILE A 419 -33.27 -33.27 32.40
N ARG A 420 -34.59 -33.18 32.21
CA ARG A 420 -35.19 -33.06 30.87
C ARG A 420 -34.92 -31.71 30.19
N LYS A 421 -34.69 -30.63 30.95
CA LYS A 421 -34.36 -29.31 30.39
C LYS A 421 -32.89 -29.18 29.93
N ARG A 422 -32.00 -30.05 30.41
CA ARG A 422 -30.56 -29.99 30.08
C ARG A 422 -30.18 -30.81 28.84
N PHE A 423 -31.03 -31.73 28.41
CA PHE A 423 -30.79 -32.64 27.26
C PHE A 423 -31.66 -32.35 26.02
N HIS A 424 -32.24 -31.14 25.90
CA HIS A 424 -33.04 -30.73 24.73
C HIS A 424 -32.61 -29.38 24.14
N LYS A 425 -31.34 -29.02 24.34
CA LYS A 425 -30.66 -27.98 23.56
C LYS A 425 -29.46 -28.62 22.88
N ASP A 426 -29.76 -29.34 21.79
CA ASP A 426 -28.90 -29.53 20.63
C ASP A 426 -29.79 -29.38 19.40
#